data_AF-A0A243WEW3-F1
#
_entry.id   AF-A0A243WEW3-F1
#
_cell.length_a   1.000
_cell.length_b   1.000
_cell.length_c   1.000
_cell.angle_alpha   90.00
_cell.angle_beta   90.00
_cell.angle_gamma   90.00
#
_symmetry.space_group_name_H-M   'P 1'
#
loop_
_entity.id
_entity.type
_entity.pdbx_description
1 polymer ?
#
loop_
_entity_poly.entity_id
_entity_poly.type
_entity_poly.pdbx_seq_one_letter_code
_entity_poly.pdbx_strand_id
1 'polypeptide(L)'
;MFEYLTKDHLFIQNNRFVAAITQIWPLLGIRSGLPLDVVLRLYSLVFIGYYFAVFLISAYLFRNEHVAVAVALLYTLLISNTFYWAQSEFPQALAMLLLYYAGISRLAPLPFDWRTLLLLLLIPVSIYGHPLLLLPFLFLWGYDYLLTRRFTDWLYYLTALIALFCYWLRTHNIAADSYEGQRLNLWDNLVQFYPNYLSLASNQELLLLCRTRYYMLPVLLVLITGYYIWRRPAGWGLRLVWIWAFVIGYSQIVAITHPDHTDFTYLENLHLPLGLFVAIPLAMEILPAIGTRWYRLATIALVVVFCARFFAIWQANPPFTKYVHWLKNTIAYTRQFPEYKFIVAQANLDPYHQRSESWAPSFESLLLSARYSPDSARQVYVANDVPDFIAYSNATPPNVLLTQFGGKIPYDQLPWQYIHLPSSSYRNLNTPPPADSTTLTTYIAERQDTKLTFVELSAPLRTNKTRSLTLRISSPPGKVLHSGLQTPHPTVLSYRFSSSEIWAPSADVLTTPLELDIISNWTQDMTIVGPNEPGDYMLEVFLTSKNYHDWPVKLQIPVKVKP
;
A
#
# COMPACT_ATOMS: atom_id res chain seq x y z
N MET A 1 -6.05 3.37 -13.86
CA MET A 1 -6.13 4.67 -14.55
C MET A 1 -5.59 4.64 -15.97
N PHE A 2 -4.30 4.35 -16.20
CA PHE A 2 -3.72 4.38 -17.56
C PHE A 2 -4.50 3.51 -18.57
N GLU A 3 -4.88 2.29 -18.16
CA GLU A 3 -5.77 1.41 -18.94
C GLU A 3 -7.11 2.07 -19.32
N TYR A 4 -7.71 2.90 -18.46
CA TYR A 4 -8.97 3.58 -18.79
C TYR A 4 -8.78 4.60 -19.90
N LEU A 5 -7.63 5.27 -19.93
CA LEU A 5 -7.30 6.25 -20.96
C LEU A 5 -7.05 5.56 -22.30
N THR A 6 -6.28 4.47 -22.32
CA THR A 6 -5.91 3.77 -23.55
C THR A 6 -7.08 3.03 -24.18
N LYS A 7 -7.92 2.40 -23.36
CA LYS A 7 -8.92 1.43 -23.84
C LYS A 7 -10.36 1.94 -23.84
N ASP A 8 -10.64 3.03 -23.16
CA ASP A 8 -11.98 3.61 -23.00
C ASP A 8 -13.07 2.57 -22.58
N HIS A 9 -12.69 1.59 -21.76
CA HIS A 9 -13.62 0.63 -21.16
C HIS A 9 -13.22 0.25 -19.73
N LEU A 10 -14.13 -0.44 -19.03
CA LEU A 10 -13.91 -0.94 -17.68
C LEU A 10 -12.79 -1.99 -17.66
N PHE A 11 -11.79 -1.79 -16.83
CA PHE A 11 -10.70 -2.73 -16.66
C PHE A 11 -10.97 -3.59 -15.44
N ILE A 12 -11.61 -4.74 -15.65
CA ILE A 12 -11.94 -5.70 -14.60
C ILE A 12 -10.88 -6.81 -14.58
N GLN A 13 -9.95 -6.73 -13.63
CA GLN A 13 -8.93 -7.75 -13.43
C GLN A 13 -9.50 -8.95 -12.65
N ASN A 14 -9.10 -10.17 -13.02
CA ASN A 14 -9.44 -11.41 -12.30
C ASN A 14 -10.95 -11.58 -12.03
N ASN A 15 -11.82 -11.10 -12.92
CA ASN A 15 -13.27 -11.10 -12.76
C ASN A 15 -13.78 -10.39 -11.48
N ARG A 16 -13.01 -9.42 -10.94
CA ARG A 16 -13.36 -8.67 -9.73
C ARG A 16 -14.32 -7.51 -10.03
N PHE A 17 -15.58 -7.84 -10.28
CA PHE A 17 -16.59 -6.90 -10.76
C PHE A 17 -16.86 -5.69 -9.84
N VAL A 18 -16.54 -5.78 -8.54
CA VAL A 18 -16.72 -4.66 -7.60
C VAL A 18 -15.96 -3.40 -8.03
N ALA A 19 -14.84 -3.55 -8.74
CA ALA A 19 -14.06 -2.44 -9.26
C ALA A 19 -14.83 -1.60 -10.30
N ALA A 20 -15.87 -2.15 -10.94
CA ALA A 20 -16.65 -1.41 -11.94
C ALA A 20 -17.24 -0.11 -11.35
N ILE A 21 -17.72 -0.14 -10.10
CA ILE A 21 -18.38 1.00 -9.46
C ILE A 21 -17.42 2.18 -9.31
N THR A 22 -16.17 1.92 -8.92
CA THR A 22 -15.14 2.95 -8.75
C THR A 22 -14.55 3.40 -10.09
N GLN A 23 -14.75 2.64 -11.17
CA GLN A 23 -14.24 2.94 -12.51
C GLN A 23 -15.20 3.74 -13.40
N ILE A 24 -16.52 3.65 -13.18
CA ILE A 24 -17.52 4.34 -14.02
C ILE A 24 -17.28 5.85 -14.05
N TRP A 25 -17.05 6.46 -12.89
CA TRP A 25 -16.89 7.91 -12.76
C TRP A 25 -15.67 8.48 -13.52
N PRO A 26 -14.44 7.99 -13.31
CA PRO A 26 -13.31 8.45 -14.11
C PRO A 26 -13.50 8.18 -15.61
N LEU A 27 -14.12 7.04 -15.99
CA LEU A 27 -14.39 6.74 -17.40
C LEU A 27 -15.37 7.73 -18.04
N LEU A 28 -16.43 8.11 -17.33
CA LEU A 28 -17.34 9.17 -17.79
C LEU A 28 -16.61 10.51 -17.96
N GLY A 29 -15.68 10.82 -17.05
CA GLY A 29 -14.84 12.01 -17.18
C GLY A 29 -13.94 11.97 -18.43
N ILE A 30 -13.35 10.81 -18.72
CA ILE A 30 -12.51 10.58 -19.90
C ILE A 30 -13.34 10.75 -21.18
N ARG A 31 -14.50 10.10 -21.28
CA ARG A 31 -15.40 10.16 -22.44
C ARG A 31 -15.99 11.54 -22.67
N SER A 32 -16.14 12.31 -21.60
CA SER A 32 -16.60 13.70 -21.66
C SER A 32 -15.46 14.67 -22.04
N GLY A 33 -14.24 14.16 -22.26
CA GLY A 33 -13.07 14.96 -22.62
C GLY A 33 -12.59 15.90 -21.52
N LEU A 34 -12.84 15.59 -20.25
CA LEU A 34 -12.39 16.42 -19.13
C LEU A 34 -10.86 16.47 -19.04
N PRO A 35 -10.25 17.56 -18.55
CA PRO A 35 -8.79 17.64 -18.38
C PRO A 35 -8.25 16.51 -17.50
N LEU A 36 -7.03 16.03 -17.79
CA LEU A 36 -6.41 14.92 -17.05
C LEU A 36 -6.33 15.18 -15.54
N ASP A 37 -6.04 16.41 -15.12
CA ASP A 37 -6.08 16.80 -13.69
C ASP A 37 -7.43 16.47 -13.02
N VAL A 38 -8.53 16.79 -13.70
CA VAL A 38 -9.89 16.54 -13.18
C VAL A 38 -10.16 15.04 -13.11
N VAL A 39 -9.80 14.29 -14.15
CA VAL A 39 -9.96 12.82 -14.20
C VAL A 39 -9.15 12.14 -13.09
N LEU A 40 -7.90 12.56 -12.86
CA LEU A 40 -7.05 12.02 -11.79
C LEU A 40 -7.62 12.32 -10.39
N ARG A 41 -8.11 13.54 -10.14
CA ARG A 41 -8.76 13.88 -8.86
C ARG A 41 -10.06 13.11 -8.65
N LEU A 42 -10.87 12.96 -9.70
CA LEU A 42 -12.11 12.18 -9.66
C LEU A 42 -11.81 10.72 -9.31
N TYR A 43 -10.75 10.15 -9.89
CA TYR A 43 -10.30 8.80 -9.56
C TYR A 43 -9.83 8.66 -8.11
N SER A 44 -9.18 9.66 -7.52
CA SER A 44 -8.87 9.61 -6.09
C SER A 44 -10.12 9.73 -5.21
N LEU A 45 -11.06 10.61 -5.58
CA LEU A 45 -12.25 10.91 -4.79
C LEU A 45 -13.25 9.74 -4.77
N VAL A 46 -13.38 9.01 -5.88
CA VAL A 46 -14.39 7.95 -6.02
C VAL A 46 -14.24 6.84 -4.98
N PHE A 47 -13.02 6.49 -4.58
CA PHE A 47 -12.79 5.46 -3.57
C PHE A 47 -13.29 5.89 -2.19
N ILE A 48 -13.05 7.15 -1.79
CA ILE A 48 -13.57 7.69 -0.52
C ILE A 48 -15.10 7.82 -0.59
N GLY A 49 -15.61 8.37 -1.71
CA GLY A 49 -17.03 8.53 -1.96
C GLY A 49 -17.78 7.20 -1.93
N TYR A 50 -17.16 6.12 -2.41
CA TYR A 50 -17.72 4.78 -2.40
C TYR A 50 -18.00 4.25 -0.99
N TYR A 51 -17.00 4.27 -0.09
CA TYR A 51 -17.19 3.81 1.29
C TYR A 51 -18.16 4.71 2.06
N PHE A 52 -18.10 6.02 1.81
CA PHE A 52 -19.03 6.97 2.40
C PHE A 52 -20.47 6.76 1.93
N ALA A 53 -20.68 6.46 0.64
CA ALA A 53 -22.01 6.12 0.11
C ALA A 53 -22.56 4.85 0.76
N VAL A 54 -21.75 3.80 0.95
CA VAL A 54 -22.16 2.59 1.67
C VAL A 54 -22.60 2.93 3.09
N PHE A 55 -21.83 3.73 3.82
CA PHE A 55 -22.20 4.21 5.14
C PHE A 55 -23.54 4.97 5.14
N LEU A 56 -23.73 5.93 4.22
CA LEU A 56 -24.95 6.73 4.13
C LEU A 56 -26.17 5.88 3.77
N ILE A 57 -26.02 4.94 2.84
CA ILE A 57 -27.11 4.04 2.43
C ILE A 57 -27.49 3.14 3.61
N SER A 58 -26.52 2.57 4.34
CA SER A 58 -26.79 1.80 5.55
C SER A 58 -27.49 2.65 6.61
N ALA A 59 -27.01 3.86 6.89
CA ALA A 59 -27.53 4.72 7.95
C ALA A 59 -28.91 5.31 7.65
N TYR A 60 -29.13 5.78 6.43
CA TYR A 60 -30.31 6.61 6.10
C TYR A 60 -31.32 5.92 5.19
N LEU A 61 -30.87 5.15 4.18
CA LEU A 61 -31.78 4.44 3.29
C LEU A 61 -32.33 3.19 3.96
N PHE A 62 -31.44 2.33 4.48
CA PHE A 62 -31.83 1.13 5.21
C PHE A 62 -32.16 1.39 6.69
N ARG A 63 -31.85 2.60 7.18
CA ARG A 63 -32.05 3.00 8.59
C ARG A 63 -31.39 2.03 9.57
N ASN A 64 -30.26 1.45 9.17
CA ASN A 64 -29.51 0.46 9.93
C ASN A 64 -28.24 1.07 10.52
N GLU A 65 -28.44 1.85 11.58
CA GLU A 65 -27.37 2.56 12.29
C GLU A 65 -26.28 1.61 12.83
N HIS A 66 -26.65 0.41 13.28
CA HIS A 66 -25.69 -0.58 13.78
C HIS A 66 -24.73 -1.02 12.67
N VAL A 67 -25.25 -1.37 11.49
CA VAL A 67 -24.37 -1.75 10.38
C VAL A 67 -23.61 -0.55 9.84
N ALA A 68 -24.17 0.66 9.86
CA ALA A 68 -23.43 1.88 9.51
C ALA A 68 -22.24 2.12 10.45
N VAL A 69 -22.40 1.92 11.75
CA VAL A 69 -21.28 1.97 12.71
C VAL A 69 -20.28 0.85 12.41
N ALA A 70 -20.73 -0.35 12.06
CA ALA A 70 -19.83 -1.45 11.67
C ALA A 70 -19.01 -1.11 10.41
N VAL A 71 -19.59 -0.43 9.41
CA VAL A 71 -18.87 0.10 8.24
C VAL A 71 -17.78 1.08 8.70
N ALA A 72 -18.13 2.06 9.52
CA ALA A 72 -17.15 3.04 10.02
C ALA A 72 -16.01 2.38 10.80
N LEU A 73 -16.33 1.40 11.66
CA LEU A 73 -15.35 0.63 12.42
C LEU A 73 -14.45 -0.22 11.52
N LEU A 74 -15.00 -0.90 10.51
CA LEU A 74 -14.22 -1.71 9.58
C LEU A 74 -13.11 -0.90 8.91
N TYR A 75 -13.42 0.33 8.44
CA TYR A 75 -12.46 1.17 7.73
C TYR A 75 -11.60 2.07 8.62
N THR A 76 -11.63 1.89 9.95
CA THR A 76 -10.84 2.71 10.89
C THR A 76 -10.09 1.88 11.94
N LEU A 77 -10.65 0.75 12.39
CA LEU A 77 -10.11 -0.03 13.51
C LEU A 77 -8.72 -0.60 13.23
N LEU A 78 -8.55 -1.26 12.07
CA LEU A 78 -7.30 -1.97 11.72
C LEU A 78 -6.52 -1.28 10.61
N ILE A 79 -7.15 -0.37 9.86
CA ILE A 79 -6.53 0.27 8.70
C ILE A 79 -5.42 1.25 9.13
N SER A 80 -4.31 1.22 8.40
CA SER A 80 -3.25 2.23 8.40
C SER A 80 -2.71 2.45 6.99
N ASN A 81 -1.88 1.55 6.46
CA ASN A 81 -1.29 1.63 5.13
C ASN A 81 -2.30 1.37 4.01
N THR A 82 -3.23 0.42 4.20
CA THR A 82 -4.26 0.07 3.20
C THR A 82 -5.18 1.26 2.89
N PHE A 83 -5.25 2.28 3.76
CA PHE A 83 -5.94 3.55 3.44
C PHE A 83 -5.37 4.22 2.19
N TYR A 84 -4.05 4.14 2.00
CA TYR A 84 -3.35 4.72 0.85
C TYR A 84 -3.27 3.73 -0.34
N TRP A 85 -3.79 2.51 -0.18
CA TRP A 85 -3.91 1.50 -1.23
C TRP A 85 -5.37 1.32 -1.66
N ALA A 86 -5.97 2.43 -2.09
CA ALA A 86 -7.42 2.53 -2.31
C ALA A 86 -7.97 1.62 -3.43
N GLN A 87 -7.13 1.19 -4.38
CA GLN A 87 -7.57 0.37 -5.52
C GLN A 87 -7.96 -1.06 -5.13
N SER A 88 -7.50 -1.58 -3.99
CA SER A 88 -7.74 -2.96 -3.59
C SER A 88 -9.24 -3.31 -3.67
N GLU A 89 -9.58 -4.37 -4.38
CA GLU A 89 -10.97 -4.81 -4.56
C GLU A 89 -11.51 -5.52 -3.32
N PHE A 90 -10.64 -6.07 -2.47
CA PHE A 90 -11.03 -6.80 -1.27
C PHE A 90 -11.76 -5.91 -0.24
N PRO A 91 -11.23 -4.73 0.15
CA PRO A 91 -11.97 -3.78 0.96
C PRO A 91 -13.24 -3.28 0.27
N GLN A 92 -13.25 -3.06 -1.06
CA GLN A 92 -14.48 -2.66 -1.76
C GLN A 92 -15.59 -3.73 -1.61
N ALA A 93 -15.22 -5.01 -1.79
CA ALA A 93 -16.12 -6.13 -1.65
C ALA A 93 -16.65 -6.32 -0.23
N LEU A 94 -15.84 -6.05 0.80
CA LEU A 94 -16.30 -6.02 2.19
C LEU A 94 -17.36 -4.93 2.43
N ALA A 95 -17.23 -3.78 1.78
CA ALA A 95 -18.23 -2.72 1.85
C ALA A 95 -19.56 -3.15 1.21
N MET A 96 -19.52 -3.80 0.05
CA MET A 96 -20.73 -4.37 -0.58
C MET A 96 -21.37 -5.46 0.27
N LEU A 97 -20.56 -6.29 0.93
CA LEU A 97 -21.06 -7.31 1.84
C LEU A 97 -21.78 -6.69 3.05
N LEU A 98 -21.23 -5.61 3.63
CA LEU A 98 -21.89 -4.86 4.70
C LEU A 98 -23.16 -4.15 4.22
N LEU A 99 -23.15 -3.63 2.99
CA LEU A 99 -24.34 -3.02 2.38
C LEU A 99 -25.47 -4.06 2.20
N TYR A 100 -25.13 -5.23 1.67
CA TYR A 100 -26.01 -6.38 1.60
C TYR A 100 -26.59 -6.73 2.97
N TYR A 101 -25.73 -6.86 3.97
CA TYR A 101 -26.12 -7.21 5.33
C TYR A 101 -27.01 -6.15 5.97
N ALA A 102 -26.73 -4.86 5.75
CA ALA A 102 -27.53 -3.75 6.25
C ALA A 102 -28.99 -3.82 5.77
N GLY A 103 -29.20 -4.20 4.51
CA GLY A 103 -30.54 -4.38 3.93
C GLY A 103 -31.25 -5.63 4.44
N ILE A 104 -30.61 -6.80 4.34
CA ILE A 104 -31.21 -8.09 4.71
C ILE A 104 -31.54 -8.19 6.20
N SER A 105 -30.70 -7.63 7.07
CA SER A 105 -30.95 -7.65 8.53
C SER A 105 -32.19 -6.86 8.93
N ARG A 106 -32.69 -5.94 8.09
CA ARG A 106 -33.93 -5.18 8.30
C ARG A 106 -35.17 -5.86 7.73
N LEU A 107 -35.00 -6.86 6.88
CA LEU A 107 -36.07 -7.59 6.20
C LEU A 107 -36.23 -8.99 6.84
N ALA A 108 -36.65 -9.06 8.11
CA ALA A 108 -36.90 -10.32 8.80
C ALA A 108 -38.40 -10.52 9.07
N PRO A 109 -39.06 -11.57 8.53
CA PRO A 109 -38.55 -12.52 7.53
C PRO A 109 -38.31 -11.87 6.17
N LEU A 110 -37.51 -12.52 5.31
CA LEU A 110 -37.24 -12.00 3.98
C LEU A 110 -38.48 -12.11 3.08
N PRO A 111 -38.94 -11.01 2.46
CA PRO A 111 -40.00 -11.07 1.45
C PRO A 111 -39.43 -11.48 0.10
N PHE A 112 -40.20 -12.20 -0.72
CA PHE A 112 -39.87 -12.43 -2.13
C PHE A 112 -40.33 -11.25 -2.99
N ASP A 113 -39.63 -10.12 -2.90
CA ASP A 113 -39.93 -8.91 -3.69
C ASP A 113 -38.68 -8.33 -4.36
N TRP A 114 -38.88 -7.28 -5.16
CA TRP A 114 -37.80 -6.63 -5.91
C TRP A 114 -36.68 -6.10 -5.02
N ARG A 115 -36.95 -5.74 -3.76
CA ARG A 115 -35.92 -5.22 -2.83
C ARG A 115 -34.98 -6.34 -2.43
N THR A 116 -35.52 -7.51 -2.09
CA THR A 116 -34.73 -8.71 -1.81
C THR A 116 -33.94 -9.13 -3.04
N LEU A 117 -34.54 -9.11 -4.24
CA LEU A 117 -33.83 -9.42 -5.49
C LEU A 117 -32.67 -8.47 -5.74
N LEU A 118 -32.84 -7.15 -5.53
CA LEU A 118 -31.74 -6.19 -5.67
C LEU A 118 -30.63 -6.42 -4.63
N LEU A 119 -30.97 -6.74 -3.39
CA LEU A 119 -29.97 -7.08 -2.37
C LEU A 119 -29.21 -8.37 -2.73
N LEU A 120 -29.89 -9.37 -3.29
CA LEU A 120 -29.25 -10.61 -3.74
C LEU A 120 -28.19 -10.38 -4.82
N LEU A 121 -28.32 -9.35 -5.66
CA LEU A 121 -27.30 -8.98 -6.65
C LEU A 121 -25.97 -8.54 -6.01
N LEU A 122 -25.98 -8.11 -4.75
CA LEU A 122 -24.74 -7.72 -4.05
C LEU A 122 -23.90 -8.94 -3.62
N ILE A 123 -24.48 -10.14 -3.53
CA ILE A 123 -23.75 -11.38 -3.21
C ILE A 123 -22.69 -11.69 -4.27
N PRO A 124 -23.04 -11.87 -5.57
CA PRO A 124 -22.03 -12.12 -6.59
C PRO A 124 -21.02 -10.99 -6.69
N VAL A 125 -21.42 -9.72 -6.58
CA VAL A 125 -20.50 -8.57 -6.58
C VAL A 125 -19.45 -8.69 -5.46
N SER A 126 -19.87 -9.08 -4.26
CA SER A 126 -18.98 -9.24 -3.10
C SER A 126 -18.09 -10.47 -3.23
N ILE A 127 -18.67 -11.64 -3.53
CA ILE A 127 -17.92 -12.91 -3.62
C ILE A 127 -16.95 -12.91 -4.80
N TYR A 128 -17.29 -12.28 -5.93
CA TYR A 128 -16.35 -12.07 -7.04
C TYR A 128 -15.34 -10.96 -6.78
N GLY A 129 -15.51 -10.13 -5.76
CA GLY A 129 -14.50 -9.16 -5.34
C GLY A 129 -13.20 -9.79 -4.82
N HIS A 130 -13.28 -10.86 -4.01
CA HIS A 130 -12.12 -11.64 -3.57
C HIS A 130 -12.54 -13.04 -3.07
N PRO A 131 -11.77 -14.13 -3.26
CA PRO A 131 -12.20 -15.48 -2.84
C PRO A 131 -12.39 -15.59 -1.32
N LEU A 132 -11.57 -14.87 -0.55
CA LEU A 132 -11.71 -14.87 0.91
C LEU A 132 -13.02 -14.25 1.43
N LEU A 133 -13.80 -13.54 0.60
CA LEU A 133 -15.08 -12.92 1.04
C LEU A 133 -16.12 -13.94 1.51
N LEU A 134 -15.99 -15.21 1.11
CA LEU A 134 -16.88 -16.24 1.62
C LEU A 134 -16.82 -16.32 3.16
N LEU A 135 -15.65 -16.14 3.77
CA LEU A 135 -15.49 -16.25 5.22
C LEU A 135 -16.17 -15.09 5.97
N PRO A 136 -15.95 -13.80 5.64
CA PRO A 136 -16.77 -12.68 6.09
C PRO A 136 -18.28 -12.88 5.90
N PHE A 137 -18.70 -13.41 4.75
CA PHE A 137 -20.11 -13.69 4.49
C PHE A 137 -20.66 -14.74 5.46
N LEU A 138 -19.97 -15.88 5.60
CA LEU A 138 -20.37 -16.96 6.50
C LEU A 138 -20.37 -16.50 7.97
N PHE A 139 -19.43 -15.65 8.36
CA PHE A 139 -19.43 -15.04 9.69
C PHE A 139 -20.72 -14.24 9.92
N LEU A 140 -21.03 -13.28 9.03
CA LEU A 140 -22.22 -12.43 9.14
C LEU A 140 -23.51 -13.25 9.13
N TRP A 141 -23.60 -14.20 8.21
CA TRP A 141 -24.77 -15.07 8.05
C TRP A 141 -24.95 -16.00 9.25
N GLY A 142 -23.90 -16.64 9.74
CA GLY A 142 -24.00 -17.47 10.94
C GLY A 142 -24.31 -16.65 12.18
N TYR A 143 -23.67 -15.48 12.33
CA TYR A 143 -23.87 -14.61 13.48
C TYR A 143 -25.29 -14.03 13.52
N ASP A 144 -25.83 -13.55 12.39
CA ASP A 144 -27.21 -13.06 12.29
C ASP A 144 -28.22 -14.17 12.59
N TYR A 145 -27.97 -15.39 12.12
CA TYR A 145 -28.79 -16.55 12.44
C TYR A 145 -28.81 -16.83 13.95
N LEU A 146 -27.64 -16.80 14.61
CA LEU A 146 -27.53 -16.96 16.06
C LEU A 146 -28.20 -15.81 16.83
N LEU A 147 -28.25 -14.62 16.25
CA LEU A 147 -28.86 -13.44 16.84
C LEU A 147 -30.39 -13.47 16.74
N THR A 148 -30.91 -13.74 15.55
CA THR A 148 -32.32 -13.53 15.19
C THR A 148 -33.14 -14.82 15.12
N ARG A 149 -32.50 -15.99 15.12
CA ARG A 149 -33.15 -17.31 15.09
C ARG A 149 -34.09 -17.50 13.89
N ARG A 150 -33.65 -17.12 12.69
CA ARG A 150 -34.38 -17.20 11.40
C ARG A 150 -34.65 -18.64 10.89
N PHE A 151 -34.94 -19.59 11.76
CA PHE A 151 -35.06 -21.02 11.41
C PHE A 151 -36.05 -21.33 10.28
N THR A 152 -37.11 -20.53 10.16
CA THR A 152 -38.21 -20.72 9.19
C THR A 152 -38.07 -19.88 7.91
N ASP A 153 -37.04 -19.03 7.80
CA ASP A 153 -36.87 -18.13 6.67
C ASP A 153 -36.15 -18.86 5.52
N TRP A 154 -36.90 -19.50 4.63
CA TRP A 154 -36.33 -20.28 3.52
C TRP A 154 -35.46 -19.42 2.57
N LEU A 155 -35.84 -18.15 2.38
CA LEU A 155 -35.08 -17.20 1.55
C LEU A 155 -33.72 -16.89 2.17
N TYR A 156 -33.63 -16.89 3.51
CA TYR A 156 -32.37 -16.77 4.21
C TYR A 156 -31.38 -17.89 3.84
N TYR A 157 -31.85 -19.13 3.73
CA TYR A 157 -31.02 -20.25 3.27
C TYR A 157 -30.72 -20.19 1.78
N LEU A 158 -31.66 -19.71 0.95
CA LEU A 158 -31.41 -19.47 -0.46
C LEU A 158 -30.24 -18.49 -0.65
N THR A 159 -30.14 -17.44 0.17
CA THR A 159 -29.02 -16.49 0.08
C THR A 159 -27.66 -17.16 0.34
N ALA A 160 -27.58 -18.09 1.31
CA ALA A 160 -26.38 -18.85 1.59
C ALA A 160 -26.04 -19.81 0.44
N LEU A 161 -27.04 -20.48 -0.13
CA LEU A 161 -26.85 -21.34 -1.28
C LEU A 161 -26.32 -20.56 -2.49
N ILE A 162 -26.87 -19.37 -2.75
CA ILE A 162 -26.39 -18.48 -3.81
C ILE A 162 -24.94 -18.08 -3.54
N ALA A 163 -24.58 -17.70 -2.32
CA ALA A 163 -23.20 -17.33 -1.98
C ALA A 163 -22.20 -18.49 -2.18
N LEU A 164 -22.57 -19.71 -1.75
CA LEU A 164 -21.77 -20.92 -1.97
C LEU A 164 -21.66 -21.27 -3.45
N PHE A 165 -22.75 -21.14 -4.21
CA PHE A 165 -22.74 -21.36 -5.65
C PHE A 165 -21.89 -20.32 -6.38
N CYS A 166 -21.98 -19.04 -6.02
CA CYS A 166 -21.11 -17.99 -6.56
C CYS A 166 -19.64 -18.26 -6.23
N TYR A 167 -19.34 -18.71 -5.01
CA TYR A 167 -17.97 -19.08 -4.64
C TYR A 167 -17.47 -20.27 -5.46
N TRP A 168 -18.28 -21.33 -5.60
CA TRP A 168 -17.96 -22.47 -6.44
C TRP A 168 -17.72 -22.08 -7.90
N LEU A 169 -18.60 -21.26 -8.48
CA LEU A 169 -18.42 -20.72 -9.82
C LEU A 169 -17.14 -19.90 -9.92
N ARG A 170 -16.85 -19.04 -8.94
CA ARG A 170 -15.62 -18.25 -8.94
C ARG A 170 -14.40 -19.14 -8.96
N THR A 171 -14.28 -20.11 -8.06
CA THR A 171 -13.08 -20.95 -7.95
C THR A 171 -12.85 -21.79 -9.19
N HIS A 172 -13.90 -22.21 -9.89
CA HIS A 172 -13.79 -22.92 -11.18
C HIS A 172 -13.37 -22.01 -12.35
N ASN A 173 -13.57 -20.70 -12.22
CA ASN A 173 -13.20 -19.71 -13.24
C ASN A 173 -11.83 -19.06 -12.97
N ILE A 174 -11.13 -19.42 -11.89
CA ILE A 174 -9.76 -18.95 -11.63
C ILE A 174 -8.81 -19.77 -12.50
N ALA A 175 -8.08 -19.12 -13.41
CA ALA A 175 -7.06 -19.79 -14.21
C ALA A 175 -5.94 -20.32 -13.31
N ALA A 176 -5.52 -21.58 -13.50
CA ALA A 176 -4.54 -22.25 -12.66
C ALA A 176 -3.20 -21.48 -12.57
N ASP A 177 -2.73 -20.92 -13.69
CA ASP A 177 -1.48 -20.16 -13.78
C ASP A 177 -1.61 -18.69 -13.36
N SER A 178 -2.81 -18.25 -12.97
CA SER A 178 -2.99 -16.88 -12.50
C SER A 178 -2.34 -16.66 -11.14
N TYR A 179 -2.07 -15.39 -10.82
CA TYR A 179 -1.62 -14.98 -9.48
C TYR A 179 -2.50 -15.53 -8.35
N GLU A 180 -3.83 -15.60 -8.56
CA GLU A 180 -4.76 -16.19 -7.58
C GLU A 180 -4.66 -17.73 -7.54
N GLY A 181 -4.48 -18.38 -8.70
CA GLY A 181 -4.36 -19.84 -8.81
C GLY A 181 -3.16 -20.41 -8.07
N GLN A 182 -2.00 -19.77 -8.19
CA GLN A 182 -0.76 -20.13 -7.48
C GLN A 182 -0.86 -19.98 -5.96
N ARG A 183 -1.87 -19.25 -5.46
CA ARG A 183 -2.11 -19.00 -4.03
C ARG A 183 -3.15 -19.94 -3.41
N LEU A 184 -3.70 -20.89 -4.18
CA LEU A 184 -4.71 -21.85 -3.70
C LEU A 184 -4.11 -23.10 -3.02
N ASN A 185 -2.80 -23.13 -2.74
CA ASN A 185 -2.09 -24.24 -2.10
C ASN A 185 -2.34 -24.35 -0.58
N LEU A 186 -3.51 -23.93 -0.09
CA LEU A 186 -3.86 -24.02 1.33
C LEU A 186 -3.72 -25.45 1.85
N TRP A 187 -4.14 -26.45 1.07
CA TRP A 187 -4.05 -27.85 1.46
C TRP A 187 -2.61 -28.35 1.57
N ASP A 188 -1.76 -28.01 0.60
CA ASP A 188 -0.35 -28.39 0.63
C ASP A 188 0.35 -27.75 1.82
N ASN A 189 0.09 -26.45 2.05
CA ASN A 189 0.65 -25.72 3.19
C ASN A 189 0.12 -26.24 4.54
N LEU A 190 -1.14 -26.66 4.63
CA LEU A 190 -1.69 -27.29 5.83
C LEU A 190 -0.87 -28.55 6.18
N VAL A 191 -0.66 -29.44 5.21
CA VAL A 191 0.14 -30.66 5.45
C VAL A 191 1.59 -30.31 5.76
N GLN A 192 2.19 -29.39 4.99
CA GLN A 192 3.60 -29.02 5.11
C GLN A 192 3.95 -28.41 6.47
N PHE A 193 3.10 -27.53 6.99
CA PHE A 193 3.39 -26.78 8.22
C PHE A 193 2.84 -27.43 9.49
N TYR A 194 2.14 -28.55 9.40
CA TYR A 194 1.67 -29.28 10.58
C TYR A 194 2.83 -29.87 11.40
N PRO A 195 2.81 -29.78 12.76
CA PRO A 195 1.87 -29.08 13.64
C PRO A 195 2.29 -27.64 13.99
N ASN A 196 3.29 -27.10 13.30
CA ASN A 196 4.02 -25.87 13.61
C ASN A 196 3.37 -24.59 13.05
N TYR A 197 2.04 -24.54 12.92
CA TYR A 197 1.36 -23.37 12.33
C TYR A 197 1.65 -22.08 13.11
N LEU A 198 1.68 -22.15 14.44
CA LEU A 198 1.90 -20.97 15.29
C LEU A 198 3.32 -20.38 15.18
N SER A 199 4.29 -21.13 14.66
CA SER A 199 5.66 -20.63 14.47
C SER A 199 5.89 -19.95 13.12
N LEU A 200 4.91 -19.94 12.21
CA LEU A 200 5.01 -19.28 10.91
C LEU A 200 5.33 -17.78 11.07
N ALA A 201 6.15 -17.23 10.18
CA ALA A 201 6.55 -15.82 10.20
C ALA A 201 5.33 -14.89 10.17
N SER A 202 4.32 -15.23 9.36
CA SER A 202 3.05 -14.48 9.34
C SER A 202 2.27 -14.45 10.66
N ASN A 203 2.34 -15.52 11.46
CA ASN A 203 1.72 -15.51 12.80
C ASN A 203 2.52 -14.63 13.77
N GLN A 204 3.85 -14.68 13.70
CA GLN A 204 4.71 -13.78 14.48
C GLN A 204 4.47 -12.31 14.12
N GLU A 205 4.33 -12.02 12.83
CA GLU A 205 4.00 -10.69 12.32
C GLU A 205 2.60 -10.27 12.80
N LEU A 206 1.57 -11.11 12.71
CA LEU A 206 0.25 -10.80 13.25
C LEU A 206 0.28 -10.45 14.74
N LEU A 207 1.08 -11.14 15.56
CA LEU A 207 1.26 -10.81 16.97
C LEU A 207 1.97 -9.47 17.17
N LEU A 208 2.99 -9.17 16.36
CA LEU A 208 3.65 -7.86 16.34
C LEU A 208 2.66 -6.76 15.95
N LEU A 209 1.81 -7.01 14.96
CA LEU A 209 0.76 -6.09 14.54
C LEU A 209 -0.27 -5.88 15.63
N CYS A 210 -0.76 -6.94 16.30
CA CYS A 210 -1.64 -6.82 17.47
C CYS A 210 -1.03 -5.99 18.60
N ARG A 211 0.29 -5.96 18.74
CA ARG A 211 0.96 -5.13 19.76
C ARG A 211 1.17 -3.68 19.34
N THR A 212 1.31 -3.43 18.04
CA THR A 212 1.75 -2.11 17.53
C THR A 212 0.63 -1.35 16.83
N ARG A 213 -0.04 -1.97 15.86
CA ARG A 213 -0.98 -1.31 14.94
C ARG A 213 -2.43 -1.78 15.08
N TYR A 214 -2.63 -3.05 15.42
CA TYR A 214 -3.92 -3.71 15.63
C TYR A 214 -4.28 -3.86 17.10
N TYR A 215 -3.71 -3.05 18.00
CA TYR A 215 -3.97 -3.16 19.44
C TYR A 215 -5.45 -3.03 19.83
N MET A 216 -6.29 -2.41 18.99
CA MET A 216 -7.74 -2.39 19.19
C MET A 216 -8.40 -3.77 19.02
N LEU A 217 -7.83 -4.67 18.21
CA LEU A 217 -8.35 -6.02 18.02
C LEU A 217 -8.39 -6.82 19.33
N PRO A 218 -7.27 -7.06 20.05
CA PRO A 218 -7.31 -7.78 21.32
C PRO A 218 -8.12 -7.05 22.40
N VAL A 219 -8.08 -5.71 22.44
CA VAL A 219 -8.90 -4.92 23.38
C VAL A 219 -10.40 -5.17 23.15
N LEU A 220 -10.86 -5.12 21.90
CA LEU A 220 -12.26 -5.38 21.57
C LEU A 220 -12.64 -6.84 21.82
N LEU A 221 -11.75 -7.81 21.54
CA LEU A 221 -12.00 -9.22 21.85
C LEU A 221 -12.15 -9.47 23.35
N VAL A 222 -11.33 -8.84 24.19
CA VAL A 222 -11.48 -8.90 25.66
C VAL A 222 -12.80 -8.28 26.08
N LEU A 223 -13.16 -7.11 25.54
CA LEU A 223 -14.42 -6.42 25.84
C LEU A 223 -15.63 -7.26 25.44
N ILE A 224 -15.63 -7.83 24.24
CA ILE A 224 -16.70 -8.71 23.72
C ILE A 224 -16.81 -9.97 24.58
N THR A 225 -15.68 -10.61 24.90
CA THR A 225 -15.63 -11.80 25.75
C THR A 225 -16.20 -11.50 27.14
N GLY A 226 -15.77 -10.40 27.76
CA GLY A 226 -16.29 -9.95 29.05
C GLY A 226 -17.79 -9.66 29.03
N TYR A 227 -18.28 -9.01 27.96
CA TYR A 227 -19.71 -8.77 27.77
C TYR A 227 -20.53 -10.06 27.76
N TYR A 228 -20.15 -11.06 26.95
CA TYR A 228 -20.90 -12.32 26.86
C TYR A 228 -20.85 -13.14 28.15
N ILE A 229 -19.69 -13.18 28.83
CA ILE A 229 -19.55 -13.90 30.11
C ILE A 229 -20.39 -13.24 31.23
N TRP A 230 -20.46 -11.91 31.24
CA TRP A 230 -21.16 -11.17 32.29
C TRP A 230 -22.67 -11.06 32.05
N ARG A 231 -23.09 -10.66 30.83
CA ARG A 231 -24.51 -10.47 30.50
C ARG A 231 -25.24 -11.78 30.21
N ARG A 232 -24.53 -12.81 29.75
CA ARG A 232 -25.05 -14.14 29.40
C ARG A 232 -26.37 -14.10 28.61
N PRO A 233 -26.48 -13.32 27.51
CA PRO A 233 -27.67 -13.36 26.66
C PRO A 233 -27.93 -14.78 26.14
N ALA A 234 -29.16 -15.07 25.72
CA ALA A 234 -29.48 -16.40 25.19
C ALA A 234 -28.56 -16.78 24.02
N GLY A 235 -27.89 -17.92 24.11
CA GLY A 235 -26.92 -18.37 23.10
C GLY A 235 -25.54 -17.69 23.16
N TRP A 236 -25.22 -16.95 24.24
CA TRP A 236 -23.94 -16.24 24.40
C TRP A 236 -22.71 -17.10 24.11
N GLY A 237 -22.68 -18.34 24.62
CA GLY A 237 -21.53 -19.23 24.47
C GLY A 237 -21.28 -19.59 23.02
N LEU A 238 -22.34 -19.90 22.26
CA LEU A 238 -22.23 -20.24 20.85
C LEU A 238 -21.81 -19.03 20.00
N ARG A 239 -22.34 -17.84 20.30
CA ARG A 239 -21.92 -16.59 19.64
C ARG A 239 -20.46 -16.25 19.92
N LEU A 240 -20.02 -16.42 21.17
CA LEU A 240 -18.63 -16.19 21.56
C LEU A 240 -17.68 -17.18 20.87
N VAL A 241 -18.03 -18.47 20.84
CA VAL A 241 -17.29 -19.49 20.08
C VAL A 241 -17.24 -19.15 18.60
N TRP A 242 -18.35 -18.68 18.01
CA TRP A 242 -18.41 -18.26 16.61
C TRP A 242 -17.42 -17.12 16.32
N ILE A 243 -17.38 -16.09 17.16
CA ILE A 243 -16.46 -14.94 17.01
C ILE A 243 -15.00 -15.42 17.09
N TRP A 244 -14.64 -16.19 18.11
CA TRP A 244 -13.27 -16.67 18.27
C TRP A 244 -12.86 -17.67 17.18
N ALA A 245 -13.76 -18.54 16.75
CA ALA A 245 -13.51 -19.48 15.66
C ALA A 245 -13.19 -18.74 14.35
N PHE A 246 -13.94 -17.69 14.02
CA PHE A 246 -13.65 -16.90 12.82
C PHE A 246 -12.39 -16.06 12.97
N VAL A 247 -12.14 -15.43 14.12
CA VAL A 247 -10.91 -14.65 14.33
C VAL A 247 -9.66 -15.53 14.25
N ILE A 248 -9.63 -16.64 14.98
CA ILE A 248 -8.47 -17.56 14.99
C ILE A 248 -8.38 -18.29 13.65
N GLY A 249 -9.48 -18.89 13.18
CA GLY A 249 -9.51 -19.66 11.95
C GLY A 249 -9.15 -18.84 10.71
N TYR A 250 -9.70 -17.62 10.59
CA TYR A 250 -9.36 -16.73 9.48
C TYR A 250 -7.88 -16.30 9.54
N SER A 251 -7.38 -15.95 10.72
CA SER A 251 -5.96 -15.59 10.90
C SER A 251 -5.04 -16.74 10.49
N GLN A 252 -5.39 -17.99 10.84
CA GLN A 252 -4.62 -19.16 10.42
C GLN A 252 -4.71 -19.41 8.92
N ILE A 253 -5.87 -19.21 8.29
CA ILE A 253 -5.98 -19.31 6.83
C ILE A 253 -5.03 -18.31 6.17
N VAL A 254 -5.00 -17.05 6.61
CA VAL A 254 -4.07 -16.05 6.07
C VAL A 254 -2.61 -16.46 6.29
N ALA A 255 -2.25 -16.86 7.51
CA ALA A 255 -0.88 -17.24 7.86
C ALA A 255 -0.39 -18.47 7.09
N ILE A 256 -1.24 -19.49 6.91
CA ILE A 256 -0.89 -20.72 6.21
C ILE A 256 -0.84 -20.51 4.70
N THR A 257 -1.70 -19.67 4.12
CA THR A 257 -1.61 -19.34 2.69
C THR A 257 -0.39 -18.46 2.38
N HIS A 258 0.10 -17.69 3.35
CA HIS A 258 1.22 -16.77 3.19
C HIS A 258 2.28 -16.96 4.29
N PRO A 259 2.95 -18.13 4.39
CA PRO A 259 3.79 -18.47 5.55
C PRO A 259 4.96 -17.53 5.78
N ASP A 260 5.60 -17.08 4.69
CA ASP A 260 6.82 -16.26 4.70
C ASP A 260 6.59 -14.81 4.26
N HIS A 261 5.34 -14.41 4.01
CA HIS A 261 5.05 -13.08 3.48
C HIS A 261 5.04 -12.04 4.60
N THR A 262 5.83 -10.98 4.43
CA THR A 262 6.00 -9.94 5.46
C THR A 262 5.67 -8.53 4.96
N ASP A 263 5.16 -8.38 3.72
CA ASP A 263 4.67 -7.07 3.27
C ASP A 263 3.47 -6.65 4.13
N PHE A 264 3.71 -5.61 4.92
CA PHE A 264 2.75 -5.14 5.90
C PHE A 264 1.45 -4.63 5.25
N THR A 265 1.52 -3.95 4.10
CA THR A 265 0.35 -3.36 3.45
C THR A 265 -0.57 -4.45 2.90
N TYR A 266 0.02 -5.49 2.32
CA TYR A 266 -0.70 -6.65 1.82
C TYR A 266 -1.32 -7.48 2.95
N LEU A 267 -0.54 -7.76 4.01
CA LEU A 267 -1.08 -8.44 5.19
C LEU A 267 -2.20 -7.64 5.86
N GLU A 268 -2.09 -6.31 5.96
CA GLU A 268 -3.16 -5.48 6.49
C GLU A 268 -4.45 -5.59 5.69
N ASN A 269 -4.33 -5.55 4.36
CA ASN A 269 -5.45 -5.76 3.47
C ASN A 269 -6.11 -7.13 3.72
N LEU A 270 -5.33 -8.21 3.85
CA LEU A 270 -5.86 -9.54 4.12
C LEU A 270 -6.53 -9.67 5.50
N HIS A 271 -6.07 -8.94 6.53
CA HIS A 271 -6.60 -9.01 7.89
C HIS A 271 -7.80 -8.09 8.16
N LEU A 272 -8.25 -7.28 7.20
CA LEU A 272 -9.43 -6.41 7.37
C LEU A 272 -10.69 -7.12 7.92
N PRO A 273 -11.01 -8.37 7.52
CA PRO A 273 -12.13 -9.10 8.11
C PRO A 273 -12.09 -9.27 9.62
N LEU A 274 -10.90 -9.28 10.24
CA LEU A 274 -10.82 -9.34 11.70
C LEU A 274 -11.50 -8.12 12.33
N GLY A 275 -11.42 -6.95 11.69
CA GLY A 275 -12.14 -5.74 12.08
C GLY A 275 -13.64 -5.92 11.99
N LEU A 276 -14.13 -6.58 10.93
CA LEU A 276 -15.56 -6.93 10.77
C LEU A 276 -16.04 -7.84 11.91
N PHE A 277 -15.26 -8.88 12.24
CA PHE A 277 -15.64 -9.89 13.24
C PHE A 277 -15.84 -9.33 14.65
N VAL A 278 -15.17 -8.22 14.97
CA VAL A 278 -15.37 -7.49 16.24
C VAL A 278 -16.33 -6.32 16.11
N ALA A 279 -16.39 -5.65 14.95
CA ALA A 279 -17.27 -4.51 14.72
C ALA A 279 -18.75 -4.90 14.78
N ILE A 280 -19.12 -6.05 14.23
CA ILE A 280 -20.51 -6.53 14.21
C ILE A 280 -21.07 -6.80 15.62
N PRO A 281 -20.46 -7.66 16.46
CA PRO A 281 -20.97 -7.87 17.82
C PRO A 281 -20.94 -6.60 18.66
N LEU A 282 -19.92 -5.74 18.48
CA LEU A 282 -19.86 -4.45 19.15
C LEU A 282 -21.06 -3.57 18.77
N ALA A 283 -21.35 -3.43 17.46
CA ALA A 283 -22.37 -2.52 16.98
C ALA A 283 -23.81 -3.03 17.19
N MET A 284 -24.02 -4.35 17.10
CA MET A 284 -25.36 -4.96 17.15
C MET A 284 -25.81 -5.41 18.53
N GLU A 285 -24.89 -5.81 19.41
CA GLU A 285 -25.26 -6.30 20.74
C GLU A 285 -24.74 -5.40 21.86
N ILE A 286 -23.46 -5.00 21.81
CA ILE A 286 -22.84 -4.30 22.93
C ILE A 286 -23.30 -2.84 23.01
N LEU A 287 -23.15 -2.05 21.95
CA LEU A 287 -23.56 -0.65 21.94
C LEU A 287 -25.05 -0.47 22.29
N PRO A 288 -25.99 -1.27 21.77
CA PRO A 288 -27.40 -1.17 22.15
C PRO A 288 -27.68 -1.60 23.59
N ALA A 289 -26.88 -2.50 24.16
CA ALA A 289 -27.00 -2.92 25.55
C ALA A 289 -26.49 -1.87 26.56
N ILE A 290 -25.84 -0.80 26.08
CA ILE A 290 -25.43 0.33 26.91
C ILE A 290 -26.67 1.16 27.24
N GLY A 291 -27.16 1.04 28.47
CA GLY A 291 -28.32 1.80 28.93
C GLY A 291 -28.17 3.31 28.75
N THR A 292 -29.29 4.03 28.71
CA THR A 292 -29.37 5.47 28.41
C THR A 292 -28.42 6.34 29.25
N ARG A 293 -28.18 5.97 30.51
CA ARG A 293 -27.22 6.64 31.42
C ARG A 293 -25.79 6.67 30.87
N TRP A 294 -25.36 5.63 30.18
CA TRP A 294 -23.99 5.45 29.71
C TRP A 294 -23.81 5.73 28.21
N TYR A 295 -24.90 5.95 27.48
CA TYR A 295 -24.86 6.19 26.03
C TYR A 295 -23.94 7.35 25.66
N ARG A 296 -24.04 8.49 26.37
CA ARG A 296 -23.15 9.65 26.13
C ARG A 296 -21.67 9.29 26.29
N LEU A 297 -21.33 8.51 27.33
CA LEU A 297 -19.96 8.08 27.56
C LEU A 297 -19.49 7.12 26.46
N ALA A 298 -20.35 6.20 26.02
CA ALA A 298 -20.04 5.30 24.91
C ALA A 298 -19.82 6.06 23.59
N THR A 299 -20.63 7.07 23.30
CA THR A 299 -20.43 7.95 22.14
C THR A 299 -19.11 8.70 22.24
N ILE A 300 -18.79 9.29 23.40
CA ILE A 300 -17.50 9.97 23.61
C ILE A 300 -16.34 9.00 23.42
N ALA A 301 -16.42 7.80 24.01
CA ALA A 301 -15.40 6.77 23.85
C ALA A 301 -15.20 6.38 22.38
N LEU A 302 -16.30 6.21 21.63
CA LEU A 302 -16.25 5.89 20.21
C LEU A 302 -15.62 7.03 19.39
N VAL A 303 -15.95 8.29 19.70
CA VAL A 303 -15.32 9.47 19.08
C VAL A 303 -13.82 9.49 19.37
N VAL A 304 -13.41 9.24 20.61
CA VAL A 304 -11.99 9.15 20.99
C VAL A 304 -11.28 8.03 20.23
N VAL A 305 -11.91 6.86 20.08
CA VAL A 305 -11.38 5.74 19.28
C VAL A 305 -11.20 6.18 17.83
N PHE A 306 -12.20 6.81 17.20
CA PHE A 306 -12.08 7.29 15.83
C PHE A 306 -10.98 8.34 15.69
N CYS A 307 -10.90 9.34 16.58
CA CYS A 307 -9.84 10.35 16.55
C CYS A 307 -8.44 9.72 16.67
N ALA A 308 -8.26 8.77 17.60
CA ALA A 308 -7.00 8.05 17.77
C ALA A 308 -6.63 7.23 16.52
N ARG A 309 -7.62 6.56 15.90
CA ARG A 309 -7.41 5.79 14.68
C ARG A 309 -7.13 6.66 13.46
N PHE A 310 -7.83 7.76 13.27
CA PHE A 310 -7.53 8.73 12.21
C PHE A 310 -6.14 9.32 12.37
N PHE A 311 -5.72 9.61 13.60
CA PHE A 311 -4.35 10.04 13.88
C PHE A 311 -3.32 8.95 13.52
N ALA A 312 -3.60 7.68 13.82
CA ALA A 312 -2.73 6.57 13.42
C ALA A 312 -2.64 6.40 11.89
N ILE A 313 -3.75 6.53 11.16
CA ILE A 313 -3.79 6.53 9.69
C ILE A 313 -2.99 7.72 9.14
N TRP A 314 -3.13 8.90 9.74
CA TRP A 314 -2.36 10.08 9.38
C TRP A 314 -0.87 9.87 9.62
N GLN A 315 -0.46 9.24 10.71
CA GLN A 315 0.94 8.90 10.97
C GLN A 315 1.54 7.91 9.96
N ALA A 316 0.71 7.14 9.25
CA ALA A 316 1.15 6.25 8.18
C ALA A 316 1.38 6.98 6.83
N ASN A 317 1.06 8.28 6.70
CA ASN A 317 1.26 9.06 5.47
C ASN A 317 2.72 9.22 4.99
N PRO A 318 3.76 9.33 5.85
CA PRO A 318 5.05 9.85 5.40
C PRO A 318 5.71 9.06 4.26
N PRO A 319 5.70 7.72 4.22
CA PRO A 319 6.25 6.96 3.09
C PRO A 319 5.56 7.30 1.76
N PHE A 320 4.24 7.44 1.76
CA PHE A 320 3.45 7.80 0.56
C PHE A 320 3.71 9.25 0.13
N THR A 321 3.80 10.18 1.07
CA THR A 321 4.15 11.59 0.79
C THR A 321 5.56 11.69 0.19
N LYS A 322 6.54 11.00 0.78
CA LYS A 322 7.92 10.93 0.27
C LYS A 322 7.97 10.33 -1.13
N TYR A 323 7.20 9.27 -1.39
CA TYR A 323 7.10 8.67 -2.71
C TYR A 323 6.60 9.67 -3.77
N VAL A 324 5.52 10.39 -3.49
CA VAL A 324 5.00 11.41 -4.41
C VAL A 324 6.01 12.54 -4.63
N HIS A 325 6.74 12.95 -3.59
CA HIS A 325 7.81 13.95 -3.73
C HIS A 325 8.97 13.43 -4.58
N TRP A 326 9.44 12.21 -4.32
CA TRP A 326 10.47 11.54 -5.11
C TRP A 326 10.05 11.48 -6.59
N LEU A 327 8.83 11.03 -6.89
CA LEU A 327 8.33 10.93 -8.26
C LEU A 327 8.28 12.31 -8.94
N LYS A 328 7.78 13.35 -8.25
CA LYS A 328 7.76 14.72 -8.76
C LYS A 328 9.17 15.27 -9.01
N ASN A 329 10.10 15.03 -8.10
CA ASN A 329 11.48 15.47 -8.21
C ASN A 329 12.17 14.77 -9.39
N THR A 330 11.97 13.46 -9.54
CA THR A 330 12.52 12.70 -10.67
C THR A 330 11.96 13.21 -12.00
N ILE A 331 10.64 13.43 -12.11
CA ILE A 331 10.02 14.04 -13.29
C ILE A 331 10.62 15.43 -13.56
N ALA A 332 10.75 16.28 -12.55
CA ALA A 332 11.34 17.61 -12.70
C ALA A 332 12.80 17.53 -13.18
N TYR A 333 13.60 16.64 -12.60
CA TYR A 333 14.99 16.39 -12.96
C TYR A 333 15.12 15.92 -14.41
N THR A 334 14.21 15.06 -14.86
CA THR A 334 14.25 14.56 -16.24
C THR A 334 14.03 15.65 -17.30
N ARG A 335 13.43 16.80 -16.94
CA ARG A 335 13.18 17.93 -17.86
C ARG A 335 14.44 18.59 -18.42
N GLN A 336 15.59 18.39 -17.78
CA GLN A 336 16.86 18.90 -18.29
C GLN A 336 17.38 18.09 -19.50
N PHE A 337 16.74 16.96 -19.81
CA PHE A 337 17.15 16.06 -20.88
C PHE A 337 16.20 16.15 -22.09
N PRO A 338 16.74 15.98 -23.31
CA PRO A 338 15.93 15.95 -24.53
C PRO A 338 15.10 14.66 -24.65
N GLU A 339 15.49 13.57 -23.97
CA GLU A 339 14.71 12.34 -23.95
C GLU A 339 13.41 12.48 -23.13
N TYR A 340 12.45 11.60 -23.38
CA TYR A 340 11.16 11.56 -22.68
C TYR A 340 10.93 10.24 -21.93
N LYS A 341 11.81 9.26 -22.15
CA LYS A 341 11.75 7.93 -21.56
C LYS A 341 13.03 7.68 -20.77
N PHE A 342 12.88 7.28 -19.53
CA PHE A 342 13.98 7.15 -18.57
C PHE A 342 13.93 5.79 -17.88
N ILE A 343 15.10 5.26 -17.53
CA ILE A 343 15.26 4.03 -16.78
C ILE A 343 15.93 4.37 -15.45
N VAL A 344 15.38 3.83 -14.38
CA VAL A 344 15.97 3.89 -13.04
C VAL A 344 16.06 2.46 -12.51
N ALA A 345 17.15 2.10 -11.85
CA ALA A 345 17.35 0.80 -11.24
C ALA A 345 16.54 0.69 -9.94
N GLN A 346 15.83 -0.43 -9.74
CA GLN A 346 15.08 -0.66 -8.50
C GLN A 346 16.00 -0.60 -7.27
N ALA A 347 17.23 -1.14 -7.39
CA ALA A 347 18.21 -1.15 -6.32
C ALA A 347 18.66 0.26 -5.85
N ASN A 348 18.42 1.30 -6.66
CA ASN A 348 18.78 2.68 -6.35
C ASN A 348 17.65 3.48 -5.68
N LEU A 349 16.40 3.00 -5.73
CA LEU A 349 15.22 3.78 -5.34
C LEU A 349 14.80 3.64 -3.89
N ASP A 350 15.12 2.51 -3.28
CA ASP A 350 14.57 2.16 -1.98
C ASP A 350 15.47 1.18 -1.23
N PRO A 351 16.61 1.67 -0.69
CA PRO A 351 17.53 0.84 0.08
C PRO A 351 16.92 0.30 1.39
N TYR A 352 15.69 0.69 1.75
CA TYR A 352 15.02 0.27 3.00
C TYR A 352 13.68 -0.43 2.77
N HIS A 353 13.36 -0.83 1.53
CA HIS A 353 12.15 -1.60 1.19
C HIS A 353 10.83 -0.98 1.68
N GLN A 354 10.74 0.36 1.73
CA GLN A 354 9.47 1.06 2.00
C GLN A 354 8.46 0.93 0.85
N ARG A 355 8.87 0.37 -0.30
CA ARG A 355 8.14 0.23 -1.55
C ARG A 355 8.29 -1.21 -2.04
N SER A 356 7.20 -1.97 -2.05
CA SER A 356 7.19 -3.33 -2.60
C SER A 356 6.99 -3.39 -4.11
N GLU A 357 6.57 -2.29 -4.76
CA GLU A 357 6.05 -2.35 -6.12
C GLU A 357 6.80 -1.42 -7.10
N SER A 358 7.71 -1.99 -7.91
CA SER A 358 8.44 -1.28 -8.97
C SER A 358 7.63 -1.03 -10.25
N TRP A 359 6.42 -1.59 -10.35
CA TRP A 359 5.64 -1.58 -11.59
C TRP A 359 4.83 -0.28 -11.81
N ALA A 360 4.46 0.44 -10.75
CA ALA A 360 3.60 1.64 -10.85
C ALA A 360 4.30 2.90 -11.41
N PRO A 361 5.57 3.22 -11.06
CA PRO A 361 6.21 4.49 -11.44
C PRO A 361 6.19 4.79 -12.93
N SER A 362 6.24 3.78 -13.81
CA SER A 362 6.21 4.00 -15.27
C SER A 362 4.90 4.62 -15.74
N PHE A 363 3.79 4.26 -15.12
CA PHE A 363 2.47 4.81 -15.46
C PHE A 363 2.21 6.10 -14.69
N GLU A 364 2.59 6.16 -13.42
CA GLU A 364 2.37 7.34 -12.59
C GLU A 364 3.19 8.53 -13.03
N SER A 365 4.45 8.32 -13.43
CA SER A 365 5.28 9.38 -14.01
C SER A 365 4.63 9.96 -15.26
N LEU A 366 4.12 9.09 -16.14
CA LEU A 366 3.46 9.49 -17.38
C LEU A 366 2.20 10.33 -17.11
N LEU A 367 1.32 9.85 -16.23
CA LEU A 367 0.09 10.57 -15.87
C LEU A 367 0.37 11.88 -15.13
N LEU A 368 1.33 11.88 -14.19
CA LEU A 368 1.63 13.04 -13.37
C LEU A 368 2.34 14.14 -14.16
N SER A 369 3.23 13.77 -15.08
CA SER A 369 3.92 14.69 -15.97
C SER A 369 3.00 15.25 -17.05
N ALA A 370 2.03 14.47 -17.55
CA ALA A 370 1.05 14.91 -18.54
C ALA A 370 -0.14 15.70 -17.94
N ARG A 371 -0.25 15.75 -16.60
CA ARG A 371 -1.40 16.29 -15.86
C ARG A 371 -1.92 17.65 -16.33
N TYR A 372 -1.00 18.56 -16.69
CA TYR A 372 -1.33 19.94 -17.09
C TYR A 372 -1.14 20.20 -18.59
N SER A 373 -0.43 19.32 -19.31
CA SER A 373 -0.21 19.41 -20.74
C SER A 373 0.13 18.02 -21.28
N PRO A 374 -0.54 17.54 -22.35
CA PRO A 374 -0.19 16.27 -22.98
C PRO A 374 1.27 16.21 -23.45
N ASP A 375 1.84 17.34 -23.88
CA ASP A 375 3.21 17.46 -24.40
C ASP A 375 4.30 17.37 -23.31
N SER A 376 3.93 17.45 -22.04
CA SER A 376 4.88 17.34 -20.93
C SER A 376 5.01 15.91 -20.38
N ALA A 377 4.38 14.93 -21.04
CA ALA A 377 4.43 13.52 -20.64
C ALA A 377 5.87 12.99 -20.63
N ARG A 378 6.26 12.32 -19.54
CA ARG A 378 7.58 11.71 -19.34
C ARG A 378 7.41 10.38 -18.62
N GLN A 379 8.12 9.36 -19.09
CA GLN A 379 8.09 8.04 -18.49
C GLN A 379 9.36 7.78 -17.70
N VAL A 380 9.20 7.34 -16.45
CA VAL A 380 10.27 6.82 -15.60
C VAL A 380 10.00 5.35 -15.32
N TYR A 381 10.71 4.47 -16.04
CA TYR A 381 10.63 3.03 -15.87
C TYR A 381 11.59 2.57 -14.77
N VAL A 382 11.14 1.67 -13.88
CA VAL A 382 11.97 1.14 -12.80
C VAL A 382 12.38 -0.30 -13.14
N ALA A 383 13.61 -0.50 -13.59
CA ALA A 383 14.08 -1.80 -14.01
C ALA A 383 14.69 -2.59 -12.84
N ASN A 384 14.31 -3.86 -12.73
CA ASN A 384 14.94 -4.80 -11.80
C ASN A 384 16.34 -5.19 -12.31
N ASP A 385 16.46 -5.41 -13.63
CA ASP A 385 17.71 -5.62 -14.35
C ASP A 385 17.88 -4.53 -15.42
N VAL A 386 18.80 -3.58 -15.16
CA VAL A 386 19.02 -2.43 -16.05
C VAL A 386 19.70 -2.84 -17.37
N PRO A 387 20.79 -3.62 -17.39
CA PRO A 387 21.41 -4.11 -18.63
C PRO A 387 20.42 -4.80 -19.57
N ASP A 388 19.65 -5.77 -19.05
CA ASP A 388 18.70 -6.53 -19.86
C ASP A 388 17.60 -5.61 -20.44
N PHE A 389 17.08 -4.69 -19.61
CA PHE A 389 16.09 -3.73 -20.08
C PHE A 389 16.67 -2.76 -21.13
N ILE A 390 17.91 -2.30 -20.97
CA ILE A 390 18.56 -1.44 -21.97
C ILE A 390 18.68 -2.19 -23.30
N ALA A 391 19.16 -3.43 -23.29
CA ALA A 391 19.26 -4.27 -24.49
C ALA A 391 17.88 -4.44 -25.16
N TYR A 392 16.86 -4.75 -24.37
CA TYR A 392 15.48 -4.88 -24.86
C TYR A 392 14.91 -3.57 -25.41
N SER A 393 15.21 -2.44 -24.77
CA SER A 393 14.75 -1.11 -25.19
C SER A 393 15.42 -0.63 -26.46
N ASN A 394 16.72 -0.93 -26.65
CA ASN A 394 17.46 -0.62 -27.87
C ASN A 394 16.99 -1.44 -29.06
N ALA A 395 16.53 -2.67 -28.82
CA ALA A 395 15.91 -3.53 -29.84
C ALA A 395 14.46 -3.12 -30.17
N THR A 396 13.89 -2.12 -29.48
CA THR A 396 12.51 -1.68 -29.67
C THR A 396 12.46 -0.33 -30.38
N PRO A 397 11.54 -0.11 -31.34
CA PRO A 397 11.41 1.18 -32.02
C PRO A 397 11.22 2.37 -31.05
N PRO A 398 11.77 3.55 -31.36
CA PRO A 398 11.73 4.71 -30.45
C PRO A 398 10.33 5.29 -30.24
N ASN A 399 9.38 4.99 -31.14
CA ASN A 399 7.95 5.35 -31.05
C ASN A 399 7.10 4.28 -30.33
N VAL A 400 7.71 3.51 -29.43
CA VAL A 400 7.04 2.51 -28.59
C VAL A 400 7.31 2.82 -27.13
N LEU A 401 6.25 2.73 -26.33
CA LEU A 401 6.29 2.78 -24.87
C LEU A 401 6.39 1.34 -24.33
N LEU A 402 7.39 1.07 -23.52
CA LEU A 402 7.54 -0.20 -22.80
C LEU A 402 6.80 -0.14 -21.47
N THR A 403 6.12 -1.21 -21.12
CA THR A 403 5.39 -1.37 -19.86
C THR A 403 6.03 -2.42 -18.97
N GLN A 404 5.82 -2.31 -17.65
CA GLN A 404 6.44 -3.18 -16.64
C GLN A 404 6.02 -4.66 -16.74
N PHE A 405 4.95 -4.96 -17.47
CA PHE A 405 4.46 -6.32 -17.70
C PHE A 405 4.85 -6.86 -19.09
N GLY A 406 5.92 -6.32 -19.70
CA GLY A 406 6.44 -6.76 -21.00
C GLY A 406 5.62 -6.31 -22.21
N GLY A 407 4.55 -5.53 -21.99
CA GLY A 407 3.74 -4.97 -23.06
C GLY A 407 4.47 -3.84 -23.80
N LYS A 408 4.32 -3.82 -25.12
CA LYS A 408 4.77 -2.75 -26.03
C LYS A 408 3.56 -1.98 -26.51
N ILE A 409 3.52 -0.67 -26.29
CA ILE A 409 2.43 0.20 -26.71
C ILE A 409 2.98 1.18 -27.76
N PRO A 410 2.69 0.96 -29.05
CA PRO A 410 2.93 1.95 -30.10
C PRO A 410 2.30 3.31 -29.79
N TYR A 411 2.94 4.41 -30.19
CA TYR A 411 2.48 5.76 -29.85
C TYR A 411 1.13 6.14 -30.46
N ASP A 412 0.74 5.53 -31.57
CA ASP A 412 -0.59 5.68 -32.17
C ASP A 412 -1.72 5.04 -31.35
N GLN A 413 -1.37 4.17 -30.38
CA GLN A 413 -2.30 3.59 -29.40
C GLN A 413 -2.30 4.34 -28.06
N LEU A 414 -1.46 5.36 -27.90
CA LEU A 414 -1.51 6.20 -26.71
C LEU A 414 -2.77 7.07 -26.74
N PRO A 415 -3.32 7.41 -25.58
CA PRO A 415 -4.49 8.27 -25.50
C PRO A 415 -4.08 9.70 -25.85
N TRP A 416 -4.09 10.01 -27.15
CA TRP A 416 -3.50 11.23 -27.70
C TRP A 416 -4.02 12.48 -27.01
N GLN A 417 -5.30 12.56 -26.66
CA GLN A 417 -5.87 13.68 -25.91
C GLN A 417 -5.13 14.01 -24.60
N TYR A 418 -4.50 13.02 -23.96
CA TYR A 418 -3.91 13.14 -22.63
C TYR A 418 -2.40 12.99 -22.62
N ILE A 419 -1.81 12.28 -23.58
CA ILE A 419 -0.39 11.93 -23.57
C ILE A 419 0.17 12.07 -24.99
N HIS A 420 1.11 13.01 -25.15
CA HIS A 420 1.94 13.12 -26.34
C HIS A 420 3.39 12.79 -25.96
N LEU A 421 3.94 11.74 -26.56
CA LEU A 421 5.35 11.37 -26.38
C LEU A 421 6.11 11.55 -27.69
N PRO A 422 7.16 12.39 -27.71
CA PRO A 422 8.09 12.45 -28.83
C PRO A 422 8.89 11.16 -28.95
N SER A 423 9.17 10.75 -30.18
CA SER A 423 10.06 9.61 -30.47
C SER A 423 11.42 9.86 -29.83
N SER A 424 11.81 8.97 -28.92
CA SER A 424 13.08 9.07 -28.18
C SER A 424 13.56 7.68 -27.76
N SER A 425 14.86 7.53 -27.54
CA SER A 425 15.42 6.36 -26.86
C SER A 425 15.16 6.43 -25.36
N TYR A 426 15.33 5.30 -24.67
CA TYR A 426 15.36 5.31 -23.22
C TYR A 426 16.72 5.79 -22.72
N ARG A 427 16.73 6.78 -21.84
CA ARG A 427 17.93 7.22 -21.14
C ARG A 427 18.09 6.47 -19.83
N ASN A 428 19.23 5.81 -19.63
CA ASN A 428 19.59 5.27 -18.32
C ASN A 428 19.97 6.40 -17.36
N LEU A 429 19.34 6.44 -16.18
CA LEU A 429 19.66 7.36 -15.10
C LEU A 429 20.50 6.70 -13.99
N ASN A 430 20.93 5.45 -14.16
CA ASN A 430 21.88 4.78 -13.26
C ASN A 430 23.00 4.13 -14.06
N THR A 431 23.85 4.95 -14.68
CA THR A 431 25.04 4.47 -15.38
C THR A 431 26.13 4.08 -14.37
N PRO A 432 26.90 3.00 -14.61
CA PRO A 432 27.95 2.57 -13.69
C PRO A 432 29.15 3.53 -13.74
N PRO A 433 29.81 3.83 -12.60
CA PRO A 433 31.12 4.49 -12.61
C PRO A 433 32.19 3.54 -13.19
N PRO A 434 33.39 4.06 -13.55
CA PRO A 434 34.46 3.24 -14.09
C PRO A 434 34.82 2.08 -13.16
N ALA A 435 35.02 0.88 -13.74
CA ALA A 435 35.26 -0.34 -12.98
C ALA A 435 36.72 -0.51 -12.55
N ASP A 436 37.68 -0.03 -13.36
CA ASP A 436 39.10 -0.13 -13.03
C ASP A 436 39.55 1.03 -12.12
N SER A 437 40.42 0.73 -11.15
CA SER A 437 40.84 1.69 -10.13
C SER A 437 41.58 2.91 -10.70
N THR A 438 42.27 2.76 -11.84
CA THR A 438 43.06 3.83 -12.46
C THR A 438 42.14 4.90 -13.07
N THR A 439 41.19 4.50 -13.91
CA THR A 439 40.20 5.43 -14.47
C THR A 439 39.27 5.96 -13.38
N LEU A 440 38.95 5.15 -12.36
CA LEU A 440 38.16 5.59 -11.21
C LEU A 440 38.86 6.69 -10.43
N THR A 441 40.18 6.60 -10.22
CA THR A 441 40.96 7.67 -9.56
C THR A 441 40.83 8.99 -10.32
N THR A 442 41.03 8.96 -11.63
CA THR A 442 40.87 10.15 -12.50
C THR A 442 39.44 10.67 -12.44
N TYR A 443 38.45 9.78 -12.52
CA TYR A 443 37.03 10.12 -12.43
C TYR A 443 36.67 10.85 -11.12
N ILE A 444 37.24 10.41 -9.98
CA ILE A 444 37.07 11.04 -8.67
C ILE A 444 37.74 12.41 -8.63
N ALA A 445 38.99 12.52 -9.10
CA ALA A 445 39.74 13.78 -9.12
C ALA A 445 39.03 14.86 -9.94
N GLU A 446 38.46 14.51 -11.09
CA GLU A 446 37.68 15.43 -11.92
C GLU A 446 36.37 15.93 -11.28
N ARG A 447 35.93 15.29 -10.20
CA ARG A 447 34.65 15.56 -9.51
C ARG A 447 34.85 16.06 -8.08
N GLN A 448 36.06 16.45 -7.71
CA GLN A 448 36.37 16.99 -6.38
C GLN A 448 35.55 18.25 -6.02
N ASP A 449 35.09 19.00 -7.03
CA ASP A 449 34.26 20.20 -6.86
C ASP A 449 32.77 19.90 -6.65
N THR A 450 32.39 18.62 -6.55
CA THR A 450 31.02 18.22 -6.19
C THR A 450 30.68 18.78 -4.81
N LYS A 451 29.49 19.36 -4.66
CA LYS A 451 29.05 19.95 -3.39
C LYS A 451 27.95 19.14 -2.75
N LEU A 452 28.10 18.88 -1.46
CA LEU A 452 27.06 18.32 -0.60
C LEU A 452 26.55 19.44 0.32
N THR A 453 25.24 19.63 0.36
CA THR A 453 24.58 20.61 1.23
C THR A 453 23.32 20.01 1.83
N PHE A 454 23.01 20.29 3.09
CA PHE A 454 21.71 19.92 3.64
C PHE A 454 20.64 20.91 3.16
N VAL A 455 19.48 20.37 2.75
CA VAL A 455 18.31 21.21 2.47
C VAL A 455 17.72 21.71 3.78
N GLU A 456 17.62 20.84 4.78
CA GLU A 456 17.14 21.18 6.11
C GLU A 456 17.75 20.24 7.17
N LEU A 457 18.23 20.81 8.28
CA LEU A 457 18.74 20.06 9.43
C LEU A 457 17.85 20.31 10.66
N SER A 458 16.58 19.93 10.58
CA SER A 458 15.58 20.30 11.59
C SER A 458 15.45 19.30 12.74
N ALA A 459 15.83 19.74 13.95
CA ALA A 459 15.84 19.03 15.25
C ALA A 459 17.18 18.33 15.60
N PRO A 460 17.47 18.12 16.90
CA PRO A 460 18.62 17.31 17.34
C PRO A 460 18.44 15.83 16.98
N LEU A 461 19.56 15.11 16.86
CA LEU A 461 19.56 13.66 16.71
C LEU A 461 19.25 13.00 18.06
N ARG A 462 18.78 11.75 18.05
CA ARG A 462 18.55 10.94 19.26
C ARG A 462 19.34 9.64 19.18
N THR A 463 19.74 9.12 20.34
CA THR A 463 20.52 7.89 20.41
C THR A 463 19.76 6.71 19.81
N ASN A 464 20.43 5.91 18.98
CA ASN A 464 19.86 4.73 18.30
C ASN A 464 18.56 5.01 17.51
N LYS A 465 18.28 6.27 17.16
CA LYS A 465 17.10 6.61 16.36
C LYS A 465 17.51 6.87 14.93
N THR A 466 16.82 6.16 14.04
CA THR A 466 16.88 6.39 12.60
C THR A 466 16.26 7.74 12.27
N ARG A 467 16.92 8.49 11.40
CA ARG A 467 16.44 9.77 10.88
C ARG A 467 16.80 9.90 9.41
N SER A 468 15.90 10.51 8.66
CA SER A 468 16.14 10.87 7.27
C SER A 468 16.64 12.31 7.18
N LEU A 469 17.74 12.53 6.46
CA LEU A 469 18.32 13.83 6.13
C LEU A 469 18.18 14.07 4.64
N THR A 470 17.73 15.26 4.25
CA THR A 470 17.60 15.61 2.84
C THR A 470 18.86 16.36 2.38
N LEU A 471 19.59 15.74 1.47
CA LEU A 471 20.85 16.24 0.91
C LEU A 471 20.63 16.74 -0.51
N ARG A 472 21.13 17.95 -0.78
CA ARG A 472 21.33 18.45 -2.13
C ARG A 472 22.77 18.18 -2.55
N ILE A 473 22.89 17.50 -3.68
CA ILE A 473 24.14 17.11 -4.31
C ILE A 473 24.24 17.87 -5.63
N SER A 474 25.35 18.57 -5.82
CA SER A 474 25.61 19.38 -7.02
C SER A 474 26.88 18.91 -7.69
N SER A 475 26.77 18.38 -8.91
CA SER A 475 27.93 17.95 -9.70
C SER A 475 28.49 19.13 -10.52
N PRO A 476 29.81 19.18 -10.79
CA PRO A 476 30.40 20.17 -11.67
C PRO A 476 29.82 20.09 -13.10
N PRO A 477 29.69 21.22 -13.81
CA PRO A 477 29.15 21.24 -15.18
C PRO A 477 29.88 20.26 -16.11
N GLY A 478 29.11 19.43 -16.82
CA GLY A 478 29.64 18.45 -17.77
C GLY A 478 30.28 17.21 -17.13
N LYS A 479 30.34 17.11 -15.80
CA LYS A 479 30.84 15.94 -15.08
C LYS A 479 29.68 15.20 -14.44
N VAL A 480 29.35 14.02 -14.95
CA VAL A 480 28.25 13.19 -14.42
C VAL A 480 28.74 12.40 -13.21
N LEU A 481 28.02 12.46 -12.10
CA LEU A 481 28.18 11.53 -10.98
C LEU A 481 27.34 10.28 -11.23
N HIS A 482 27.99 9.20 -11.65
CA HIS A 482 27.39 7.91 -11.95
C HIS A 482 26.88 7.21 -10.69
N SER A 483 25.66 6.66 -10.76
CA SER A 483 24.94 6.07 -9.63
C SER A 483 24.74 4.55 -9.74
N GLY A 484 25.11 3.94 -10.86
CA GLY A 484 24.94 2.50 -11.11
C GLY A 484 25.66 1.65 -10.06
N LEU A 485 24.95 0.64 -9.55
CA LEU A 485 25.45 -0.26 -8.49
C LEU A 485 26.15 -1.52 -9.03
N GLN A 486 26.01 -1.81 -10.32
CA GLN A 486 26.55 -3.00 -10.99
C GLN A 486 28.02 -2.80 -11.41
N THR A 487 28.88 -2.50 -10.44
CA THR A 487 30.32 -2.29 -10.63
C THR A 487 31.06 -2.74 -9.37
N PRO A 488 32.36 -3.07 -9.42
CA PRO A 488 33.13 -3.38 -8.22
C PRO A 488 33.16 -2.23 -7.20
N HIS A 489 33.06 -0.99 -7.69
CA HIS A 489 33.27 0.23 -6.93
C HIS A 489 32.15 1.27 -7.11
N PRO A 490 30.91 0.96 -6.70
CA PRO A 490 29.78 1.88 -6.89
C PRO A 490 29.98 3.16 -6.09
N THR A 491 29.55 4.29 -6.67
CA THR A 491 29.53 5.57 -5.98
C THR A 491 28.31 5.62 -5.08
N VAL A 492 28.54 5.79 -3.78
CA VAL A 492 27.48 5.85 -2.76
C VAL A 492 27.71 7.02 -1.82
N LEU A 493 26.64 7.51 -1.20
CA LEU A 493 26.76 8.38 -0.03
C LEU A 493 27.09 7.53 1.18
N SER A 494 27.97 8.04 2.03
CA SER A 494 28.30 7.44 3.32
C SER A 494 28.29 8.50 4.40
N TYR A 495 28.08 8.06 5.63
CA TYR A 495 28.22 8.94 6.78
C TYR A 495 28.95 8.25 7.92
N ARG A 496 29.54 9.06 8.77
CA ARG A 496 30.14 8.64 10.04
C ARG A 496 29.94 9.72 11.09
N PHE A 497 29.98 9.30 12.35
CA PHE A 497 30.06 10.22 13.48
C PHE A 497 31.45 10.16 14.08
N SER A 498 32.00 11.33 14.40
CA SER A 498 33.23 11.48 15.16
C SER A 498 32.94 12.25 16.45
N SER A 499 33.29 11.68 17.60
CA SER A 499 33.18 12.37 18.88
C SER A 499 34.26 13.44 18.99
N SER A 500 33.98 14.54 19.68
CA SER A 500 35.01 15.53 20.04
C SER A 500 36.10 14.96 20.95
N GLU A 501 35.80 13.91 21.72
CA GLU A 501 36.72 13.29 22.68
C GLU A 501 37.49 12.11 22.09
N ILE A 502 36.88 11.40 21.13
CA ILE A 502 37.46 10.22 20.50
C ILE A 502 37.36 10.42 18.99
N TRP A 503 38.48 10.76 18.35
CA TRP A 503 38.59 10.90 16.89
C TRP A 503 38.59 9.55 16.15
N ALA A 504 38.26 8.45 16.84
CA ALA A 504 38.03 7.16 16.21
C ALA A 504 36.61 7.16 15.61
N PRO A 505 36.46 6.86 14.30
CA PRO A 505 35.15 6.78 13.67
C PRO A 505 34.32 5.65 14.31
N SER A 506 33.00 5.87 14.44
CA SER A 506 32.07 4.79 14.75
C SER A 506 32.26 3.62 13.77
N ALA A 507 32.30 2.38 14.25
CA ALA A 507 32.74 1.22 13.48
C ALA A 507 31.88 0.91 12.23
N ASP A 508 30.62 1.36 12.18
CA ASP A 508 29.72 1.05 11.06
C ASP A 508 29.52 2.27 10.15
N VAL A 509 30.26 2.32 9.04
CA VAL A 509 29.98 3.25 7.94
C VAL A 509 28.76 2.73 7.19
N LEU A 510 27.63 3.40 7.38
CA LEU A 510 26.39 3.09 6.67
C LEU A 510 26.35 3.85 5.34
N THR A 511 25.98 3.12 4.28
CA THR A 511 25.99 3.63 2.90
C THR A 511 24.56 3.75 2.35
N THR A 512 24.30 4.78 1.55
CA THR A 512 23.06 4.97 0.80
C THR A 512 23.39 5.13 -0.69
N PRO A 513 22.80 4.35 -1.59
CA PRO A 513 22.93 4.55 -3.04
C PRO A 513 22.58 5.97 -3.47
N LEU A 514 23.22 6.45 -4.53
CA LEU A 514 22.71 7.61 -5.27
C LEU A 514 21.45 7.17 -6.03
N GLU A 515 20.36 7.93 -5.92
CA GLU A 515 19.10 7.51 -6.55
C GLU A 515 19.17 7.58 -8.08
N LEU A 516 19.91 8.56 -8.61
CA LEU A 516 20.05 8.89 -10.03
C LEU A 516 21.47 9.41 -10.32
N ASP A 517 21.85 9.38 -11.58
CA ASP A 517 23.05 10.03 -12.10
C ASP A 517 22.92 11.55 -11.96
N ILE A 518 23.91 12.20 -11.34
CA ILE A 518 23.83 13.62 -10.98
C ILE A 518 24.67 14.44 -11.96
N ILE A 519 23.99 15.22 -12.80
CA ILE A 519 24.59 16.05 -13.85
C ILE A 519 24.59 17.53 -13.46
N SER A 520 23.59 17.92 -12.67
CA SER A 520 23.45 19.26 -12.14
C SER A 520 23.14 19.17 -10.63
N ASN A 521 21.94 19.55 -10.22
CA ASN A 521 21.50 19.48 -8.83
C ASN A 521 20.49 18.33 -8.66
N TRP A 522 20.72 17.49 -7.69
CA TRP A 522 19.78 16.47 -7.24
C TRP A 522 19.56 16.59 -5.74
N THR A 523 18.35 16.27 -5.30
CA THR A 523 18.02 16.22 -3.87
C THR A 523 17.51 14.83 -3.55
N GLN A 524 18.18 14.14 -2.62
CA GLN A 524 17.78 12.83 -2.14
C GLN A 524 17.78 12.76 -0.62
N ASP A 525 16.98 11.85 -0.11
CA ASP A 525 16.96 11.53 1.31
C ASP A 525 18.05 10.49 1.61
N MET A 526 18.71 10.67 2.75
CA MET A 526 19.71 9.76 3.29
C MET A 526 19.30 9.39 4.71
N THR A 527 19.23 8.10 4.98
CA THR A 527 18.87 7.62 6.32
C THR A 527 20.13 7.43 7.15
N ILE A 528 20.15 8.06 8.31
CA ILE A 528 21.21 7.95 9.31
C ILE A 528 20.65 7.36 10.60
N VAL A 529 21.51 6.73 11.41
CA VAL A 529 21.20 6.22 12.74
C VAL A 529 22.04 7.01 13.73
N GLY A 530 21.39 7.64 14.71
CA GLY A 530 22.11 8.39 15.74
C GLY A 530 23.05 7.49 16.55
N PRO A 531 24.22 7.99 17.00
CA PRO A 531 25.15 7.27 17.87
C PRO A 531 24.46 6.67 19.11
N ASN A 532 25.07 5.65 19.70
CA ASN A 532 24.48 4.95 20.84
C ASN A 532 24.51 5.79 22.13
N GLU A 533 25.40 6.78 22.18
CA GLU A 533 25.62 7.65 23.34
C GLU A 533 25.20 9.10 23.03
N PRO A 534 24.66 9.84 24.01
CA PRO A 534 24.38 11.26 23.85
C PRO A 534 25.68 12.06 23.91
N GLY A 535 25.75 13.17 23.17
CA GLY A 535 26.95 13.98 23.10
C GLY A 535 26.96 14.97 21.95
N ASP A 536 28.06 15.71 21.84
CA ASP A 536 28.35 16.58 20.71
C ASP A 536 29.24 15.80 19.72
N TYR A 537 28.76 15.65 18.49
CA TYR A 537 29.41 14.88 17.44
C TYR A 537 29.66 15.75 16.21
N MET A 538 30.68 15.41 15.44
CA MET A 538 30.80 15.84 14.05
C MET A 538 30.15 14.79 13.16
N LEU A 539 29.03 15.15 12.51
CA LEU A 539 28.45 14.35 11.44
C LEU A 539 29.22 14.66 10.17
N GLU A 540 29.88 13.65 9.61
CA GLU A 540 30.52 13.74 8.30
C GLU A 540 29.72 12.92 7.30
N VAL A 541 29.24 13.58 6.24
CA VAL A 541 28.61 12.96 5.07
C VAL A 541 29.53 13.12 3.88
N PHE A 542 29.84 12.04 3.18
CA PHE A 542 30.83 12.04 2.11
C PHE A 542 30.45 11.09 0.98
N LEU A 543 31.02 11.32 -0.19
CA LEU A 543 30.96 10.35 -1.29
C LEU A 543 32.06 9.31 -1.10
N THR A 544 31.76 8.06 -1.42
CA THR A 544 32.76 6.99 -1.41
C THR A 544 32.54 6.08 -2.61
N SER A 545 33.63 5.53 -3.14
CA SER A 545 33.58 4.41 -4.06
C SER A 545 33.73 3.14 -3.23
N LYS A 546 32.62 2.41 -3.06
CA LYS A 546 32.56 1.25 -2.15
C LYS A 546 33.68 0.25 -2.50
N ASN A 547 34.32 -0.32 -1.48
CA ASN A 547 35.47 -1.23 -1.63
C ASN A 547 36.72 -0.61 -2.29
N TYR A 548 36.82 0.72 -2.35
CA TYR A 548 38.00 1.41 -2.89
C TYR A 548 38.53 2.51 -1.97
N HIS A 549 38.01 3.73 -2.05
CA HIS A 549 38.38 4.82 -1.15
C HIS A 549 37.33 5.94 -1.08
N ASP A 550 37.46 6.77 -0.05
CA ASP A 550 36.63 7.94 0.20
C ASP A 550 37.02 9.10 -0.71
N TRP A 551 36.02 9.82 -1.20
CA TRP A 551 36.25 10.97 -2.07
C TRP A 551 36.68 12.19 -1.25
N PRO A 552 37.35 13.19 -1.86
CA PRO A 552 37.61 14.48 -1.20
C PRO A 552 36.33 15.30 -0.93
N VAL A 553 35.17 14.83 -1.44
CA VAL A 553 33.87 15.47 -1.33
C VAL A 553 33.20 15.08 -0.01
N LYS A 554 33.18 16.01 0.95
CA LYS A 554 32.60 15.82 2.27
C LYS A 554 31.90 17.06 2.80
N LEU A 555 30.93 16.82 3.67
CA LEU A 555 30.16 17.80 4.42
C LEU A 555 30.24 17.44 5.91
N GLN A 556 30.82 18.34 6.70
CA GLN A 556 31.00 18.16 8.14
C GLN A 556 30.14 19.17 8.89
N ILE A 557 29.31 18.69 9.81
CA ILE A 557 28.44 19.55 10.62
C ILE A 557 28.45 19.10 12.09
N PRO A 558 28.62 20.04 13.04
CA PRO A 558 28.45 19.74 14.45
C PRO A 558 26.97 19.45 14.73
N VAL A 559 26.70 18.31 15.37
CA VAL A 559 25.35 17.88 15.72
C VAL A 559 25.31 17.43 17.18
N LYS A 560 24.21 17.76 17.85
CA LYS A 560 23.94 17.33 19.21
C LYS A 560 23.03 16.10 19.20
N VAL A 561 23.49 15.02 19.81
CA VAL A 561 22.74 13.78 20.00
C VAL A 561 22.18 13.77 21.42
N LYS A 562 20.86 13.71 21.53
CA LYS A 562 20.12 13.65 22.79
C LYS A 562 19.76 12.19 23.14
N PRO A 563 19.51 11.88 24.41
CA PRO A 563 18.94 10.59 24.80
C PRO A 563 17.58 10.31 24.15
#